data_AF-A0A8H6BN94-F1
#
_entry.id   AF-A0A8H6BN94-F1
#
_cell.length_a   1.000
_cell.length_b   1.000
_cell.length_c   1.000
_cell.angle_alpha   90.00
_cell.angle_beta   90.00
_cell.angle_gamma   90.00
#
_symmetry.space_group_name_H-M   'P 1'
#
loop_
_entity.id
_entity.type
_entity.pdbx_description
1 polymer ?
#
loop_
_entity_poly.entity_id
_entity_poly.type
_entity_poly.pdbx_seq_one_letter_code
_entity_poly.pdbx_strand_id
1 'polypeptide(L)'
;MDHSMMDHSSMDHDMPGMGDGSDDMCEMSMVLNSGYKNLCILSSGWRITTKIQMLSSMAIIVFITIGYELFKKWATAFEYRYNSMTESGASSARQLKTFKVKSSIIYGLTVFYSFMIMLLFMTFNVWVMISVTFGAIVGHFLFSDNRTSGQSLACH
;
A
#
# COMPACT_ATOMS: atom_id res chain seq x y z
N MET A 1 60.57 -19.80 36.32
CA MET A 1 59.80 -18.82 35.53
C MET A 1 58.51 -18.65 36.28
N ASP A 2 58.47 -17.64 37.13
CA ASP A 2 57.44 -17.44 38.15
C ASP A 2 56.68 -16.14 37.85
N HIS A 3 55.43 -16.12 38.27
CA HIS A 3 54.35 -15.34 37.69
C HIS A 3 54.47 -13.83 37.91
N SER A 4 54.47 -13.08 36.81
CA SER A 4 54.30 -11.62 36.81
C SER A 4 52.86 -11.26 37.20
N MET A 5 52.75 -10.44 38.23
CA MET A 5 51.54 -9.73 38.65
C MET A 5 50.89 -9.01 37.46
N MET A 6 49.59 -9.22 37.27
CA MET A 6 48.72 -8.23 36.64
C MET A 6 47.46 -8.11 37.50
N ASP A 7 47.43 -7.05 38.28
CA ASP A 7 46.26 -6.51 38.96
C ASP A 7 45.37 -5.84 37.90
N HIS A 8 44.18 -6.38 37.67
CA HIS A 8 43.12 -5.69 36.94
C HIS A 8 42.13 -5.13 37.95
N SER A 9 42.53 -4.00 38.52
CA SER A 9 41.68 -3.09 39.27
C SER A 9 40.52 -2.61 38.40
N SER A 10 39.32 -2.76 38.96
CA SER A 10 38.13 -1.91 38.79
C SER A 10 38.13 -0.97 37.57
N MET A 11 37.54 -1.44 36.46
CA MET A 11 36.91 -0.54 35.51
C MET A 11 35.43 -0.43 35.87
N ASP A 12 35.13 0.48 36.80
CA ASP A 12 33.79 1.01 37.01
C ASP A 12 33.40 1.81 35.77
N HIS A 13 32.70 1.17 34.84
CA HIS A 13 31.97 1.87 33.80
C HIS A 13 30.68 2.42 34.42
N ASP A 14 30.80 3.59 35.07
CA ASP A 14 29.70 4.54 35.25
C ASP A 14 29.11 4.82 33.86
N MET A 15 28.03 4.14 33.52
CA MET A 15 27.20 4.47 32.37
C MET A 15 26.39 5.71 32.78
N PRO A 16 26.67 6.91 32.24
CA PRO A 16 25.79 8.05 32.47
C PRO A 16 24.42 7.69 31.93
N GLY A 17 23.41 7.94 32.76
CA GLY A 17 22.02 7.63 32.47
C GLY A 17 21.63 8.03 31.05
N MET A 18 21.27 7.02 30.26
CA MET A 18 20.47 7.18 29.04
C MET A 18 19.05 7.55 29.48
N GLY A 19 18.91 8.79 29.93
CA GLY A 19 17.63 9.46 30.07
C GLY A 19 17.13 9.87 28.68
N ASP A 20 15.87 9.51 28.43
CA ASP A 20 14.95 10.16 27.51
C ASP A 20 15.23 10.01 26.00
N GLY A 21 14.53 9.05 25.40
CA GLY A 21 14.47 8.88 23.94
C GLY A 21 13.68 7.65 23.48
N SER A 22 12.83 7.07 24.34
CA SER A 22 12.02 5.89 24.04
C SER A 22 10.78 6.19 23.18
N ASP A 23 10.85 7.18 22.28
CA ASP A 23 9.77 7.55 21.36
C ASP A 23 9.95 6.96 19.95
N ASP A 24 10.97 6.12 19.74
CA ASP A 24 11.39 5.61 18.43
C ASP A 24 11.11 4.12 18.18
N MET A 25 10.21 3.50 18.95
CA MET A 25 9.80 2.11 18.72
C MET A 25 8.43 2.08 18.04
N CYS A 26 8.35 1.67 16.77
CA CYS A 26 7.09 1.34 16.12
C CYS A 26 6.42 0.20 16.93
N GLU A 27 5.20 0.43 17.43
CA GLU A 27 4.47 -0.60 18.18
C GLU A 27 4.05 -1.71 17.21
N MET A 28 4.69 -2.88 17.29
CA MET A 28 4.34 -4.06 16.47
C MET A 28 3.25 -4.87 17.17
N SER A 29 2.01 -4.37 17.14
CA SER A 29 0.86 -5.14 17.61
C SER A 29 0.44 -6.17 16.55
N MET A 30 0.53 -7.48 16.86
CA MET A 30 -0.04 -8.57 16.04
C MET A 30 -1.52 -8.86 16.36
N VAL A 31 -2.16 -7.96 17.12
CA VAL A 31 -3.57 -8.02 17.54
C VAL A 31 -4.26 -6.73 17.11
N LEU A 32 -5.58 -6.79 16.89
CA LEU A 32 -6.37 -5.60 16.52
C LEU A 32 -6.12 -4.45 17.51
N ASN A 33 -5.50 -3.38 17.04
CA ASN A 33 -5.14 -2.22 17.86
C ASN A 33 -5.95 -0.99 17.44
N SER A 34 -6.37 -0.21 18.44
CA SER A 34 -7.05 1.09 18.27
C SER A 34 -6.16 2.28 18.65
N GLY A 35 -4.88 2.02 18.94
CA GLY A 35 -3.87 3.05 19.20
C GLY A 35 -3.54 3.87 17.95
N TYR A 36 -3.13 5.12 18.18
CA TYR A 36 -2.74 6.07 17.13
C TYR A 36 -1.34 6.69 17.34
N LYS A 37 -0.65 6.33 18.42
CA LYS A 37 0.71 6.81 18.72
C LYS A 37 1.73 5.84 18.13
N ASN A 38 2.74 6.35 17.43
CA ASN A 38 3.88 5.58 16.88
C ASN A 38 3.48 4.44 15.93
N LEU A 39 2.39 4.63 15.17
CA LEU A 39 1.99 3.71 14.10
C LEU A 39 2.83 3.99 12.84
N CYS A 40 3.44 2.93 12.31
CA CYS A 40 4.25 2.95 11.10
C CYS A 40 3.52 2.14 10.01
N ILE A 41 2.99 2.82 8.97
CA ILE A 41 2.03 2.20 8.03
C ILE A 41 2.70 1.39 6.90
N LEU A 42 3.79 1.89 6.31
CA LEU A 42 4.44 1.27 5.12
C LEU A 42 5.97 1.23 5.22
N SER A 43 6.55 2.16 5.97
CA SER A 43 7.98 2.35 6.18
C SER A 43 8.15 3.16 7.47
N SER A 44 9.30 3.03 8.14
CA SER A 44 9.64 3.83 9.33
C SER A 44 9.56 5.35 9.09
N GLY A 45 9.58 5.79 7.82
CA GLY A 45 9.43 7.20 7.43
C GLY A 45 7.99 7.73 7.43
N TRP A 46 6.96 6.88 7.39
CA TRP A 46 5.55 7.32 7.46
C TRP A 46 4.99 7.07 8.86
N ARG A 47 5.52 7.82 9.84
CA ARG A 47 5.13 7.72 11.26
C ARG A 47 4.03 8.71 11.59
N ILE A 48 3.02 8.22 12.31
CA ILE A 48 1.93 9.03 12.84
C ILE A 48 2.18 9.27 14.33
N THR A 49 2.49 10.52 14.70
CA THR A 49 2.71 10.92 16.10
C THR A 49 1.55 11.76 16.66
N THR A 50 0.71 12.31 15.78
CA THR A 50 -0.40 13.20 16.17
C THR A 50 -1.76 12.69 15.70
N LYS A 51 -2.81 13.05 16.44
CA LYS A 51 -4.21 12.75 16.06
C LYS A 51 -4.58 13.28 14.67
N ILE A 52 -4.01 14.43 14.27
CA ILE A 52 -4.24 15.03 12.96
C ILE A 52 -3.58 14.21 11.85
N GLN A 53 -2.36 13.71 12.07
CA GLN A 53 -1.67 12.82 11.12
C GLN A 53 -2.40 11.50 10.92
N MET A 54 -3.09 11.01 11.96
CA MET A 54 -3.94 9.84 11.85
C MET A 54 -5.13 10.12 10.94
N LEU A 55 -5.84 11.24 11.15
CA LEU A 55 -6.99 11.60 10.31
C LEU A 55 -6.58 11.84 8.84
N SER A 56 -5.41 12.46 8.62
CA SER A 56 -4.89 12.64 7.26
C SER A 56 -4.50 11.32 6.61
N SER A 57 -3.90 10.38 7.36
CA SER A 57 -3.61 9.03 6.83
C SER A 57 -4.88 8.28 6.45
N MET A 58 -5.94 8.38 7.24
CA MET A 58 -7.24 7.77 6.92
C MET A 58 -7.80 8.35 5.62
N ALA A 59 -7.79 9.66 5.46
CA ALA A 59 -8.21 10.31 4.23
C ALA A 59 -7.38 9.85 3.01
N ILE A 60 -6.05 9.81 3.14
CA ILE A 60 -5.15 9.32 2.09
C ILE A 60 -5.48 7.87 1.71
N ILE A 61 -5.71 6.99 2.69
CA ILE A 61 -6.05 5.59 2.46
C ILE A 61 -7.39 5.45 1.75
N VAL A 62 -8.40 6.27 2.10
CA VAL A 62 -9.67 6.33 1.37
C VAL A 62 -9.45 6.73 -0.09
N PHE A 63 -8.65 7.76 -0.36
CA PHE A 63 -8.34 8.17 -1.74
C PHE A 63 -7.57 7.09 -2.52
N ILE A 64 -6.60 6.43 -1.88
CA ILE A 64 -5.84 5.32 -2.47
C ILE A 64 -6.78 4.16 -2.84
N THR A 65 -7.70 3.79 -1.96
CA THR A 65 -8.62 2.66 -2.20
C THR A 65 -9.70 2.96 -3.24
N ILE A 66 -10.24 4.19 -3.25
CA ILE A 66 -11.11 4.65 -4.35
C ILE A 66 -10.34 4.64 -5.69
N GLY A 67 -9.10 5.14 -5.68
CA GLY A 67 -8.23 5.16 -6.84
C GLY A 67 -7.87 3.76 -7.35
N TYR A 68 -7.76 2.77 -6.48
CA TYR A 68 -7.50 1.38 -6.86
C TYR A 68 -8.63 0.78 -7.70
N GLU A 69 -9.89 1.03 -7.35
CA GLU A 69 -11.02 0.56 -8.17
C GLU A 69 -11.06 1.24 -9.54
N LEU A 70 -10.70 2.53 -9.62
CA LEU A 70 -10.52 3.23 -10.89
C LEU A 70 -9.38 2.62 -11.71
N PHE A 71 -8.22 2.37 -11.07
CA PHE A 71 -7.05 1.82 -11.71
C PHE A 71 -7.30 0.42 -12.25
N LYS A 72 -7.99 -0.44 -11.48
CA LYS A 72 -8.40 -1.78 -11.91
C LYS A 72 -9.27 -1.72 -13.15
N LYS A 73 -10.27 -0.85 -13.19
CA LYS A 73 -11.14 -0.68 -14.37
C LYS A 73 -10.36 -0.16 -15.58
N TRP A 74 -9.48 0.80 -15.36
CA TRP A 74 -8.63 1.33 -16.42
C TRP A 74 -7.70 0.25 -16.99
N ALA A 75 -7.10 -0.58 -16.13
CA ALA A 75 -6.26 -1.71 -16.53
C ALA A 75 -7.05 -2.73 -17.36
N THR A 76 -8.23 -3.15 -16.90
CA THR A 76 -9.07 -4.09 -17.66
C THR A 76 -9.55 -3.48 -18.99
N ALA A 77 -9.92 -2.20 -19.02
CA ALA A 77 -10.29 -1.51 -20.25
C ALA A 77 -9.13 -1.44 -21.26
N PHE A 78 -7.89 -1.27 -20.78
CA PHE A 78 -6.70 -1.29 -21.61
C PHE A 78 -6.44 -2.69 -22.19
N GLU A 79 -6.60 -3.74 -21.38
CA GLU A 79 -6.48 -5.13 -21.82
C GLU A 79 -7.52 -5.50 -22.88
N TYR A 80 -8.78 -5.08 -22.73
CA TYR A 80 -9.81 -5.27 -23.77
C TYR A 80 -9.43 -4.61 -25.09
N ARG A 81 -8.96 -3.36 -25.05
CA ARG A 81 -8.51 -2.64 -26.26
C ARG A 81 -7.33 -3.33 -26.93
N TYR A 82 -6.41 -3.88 -26.14
CA TYR A 82 -5.29 -4.66 -26.66
C TYR A 82 -5.75 -5.96 -27.35
N ASN A 83 -6.71 -6.69 -26.76
CA ASN A 83 -7.21 -7.93 -27.35
C ASN A 83 -7.97 -7.67 -28.66
N SER A 84 -8.83 -6.65 -28.72
CA SER A 84 -9.55 -6.28 -29.95
C SER A 84 -8.61 -5.87 -31.09
N MET A 85 -7.50 -5.18 -30.78
CA MET A 85 -6.49 -4.84 -31.79
C MET A 85 -5.67 -6.05 -32.25
N THR A 86 -5.41 -7.01 -31.36
CA THR A 86 -4.73 -8.26 -31.69
C THR A 86 -5.60 -9.13 -32.62
N GLU A 87 -6.89 -9.24 -32.33
CA GLU A 87 -7.86 -10.01 -33.13
C GLU A 87 -8.12 -9.40 -34.50
N SER A 88 -8.09 -8.07 -34.62
CA SER A 88 -8.36 -7.39 -35.90
C SER A 88 -7.27 -7.63 -36.97
N GLY A 89 -6.08 -8.16 -36.61
CA GLY A 89 -5.00 -8.49 -37.55
C GLY A 89 -4.42 -7.33 -38.36
N ALA A 90 -5.00 -6.13 -38.28
CA ALA A 90 -4.68 -4.96 -39.09
C ALA A 90 -3.45 -4.18 -38.59
N SER A 91 -2.90 -4.54 -37.42
CA SER A 91 -1.80 -3.80 -36.79
C SER A 91 -0.42 -4.39 -37.14
N SER A 92 0.53 -3.52 -37.50
CA SER A 92 1.93 -3.87 -37.73
C SER A 92 2.53 -4.62 -36.53
N ALA A 93 3.33 -5.66 -36.78
CA ALA A 93 3.99 -6.48 -35.75
C ALA A 93 4.77 -5.66 -34.69
N ARG A 94 5.30 -4.50 -35.07
CA ARG A 94 5.98 -3.57 -34.14
C ARG A 94 5.01 -2.92 -33.16
N GLN A 95 3.81 -2.54 -33.62
CA GLN A 95 2.78 -1.95 -32.76
C GLN A 95 2.27 -2.99 -31.76
N LEU A 96 1.99 -4.21 -32.22
CA LEU A 96 1.50 -5.30 -31.36
C LEU A 96 2.48 -5.60 -30.22
N LYS A 97 3.79 -5.63 -30.49
CA LYS A 97 4.82 -5.79 -29.46
C LYS A 97 4.80 -4.65 -28.44
N THR A 98 4.71 -3.40 -28.89
CA THR A 98 4.65 -2.23 -27.99
C THR A 98 3.39 -2.26 -27.12
N PHE A 99 2.23 -2.59 -27.68
CA PHE A 99 0.99 -2.71 -26.90
C PHE A 99 1.05 -3.87 -25.90
N LYS A 100 1.62 -5.02 -26.28
CA LYS A 100 1.82 -6.15 -25.37
C LYS A 100 2.67 -5.77 -24.16
N VAL A 101 3.80 -5.11 -24.38
CA VAL A 101 4.68 -4.63 -23.29
C VAL A 101 3.95 -3.64 -22.40
N LYS A 102 3.21 -2.68 -22.97
CA LYS A 102 2.41 -1.71 -22.19
C LYS A 102 1.36 -2.41 -21.34
N SER A 103 0.66 -3.40 -21.89
CA SER A 103 -0.35 -4.18 -21.16
C SER A 103 0.28 -4.93 -19.98
N SER A 104 1.44 -5.57 -20.18
CA SER A 104 2.15 -6.27 -19.10
C SER A 104 2.60 -5.34 -17.98
N ILE A 105 3.05 -4.12 -18.30
CA ILE A 105 3.44 -3.12 -17.29
C ILE A 105 2.21 -2.69 -16.47
N ILE A 106 1.08 -2.43 -17.13
CA ILE A 106 -0.17 -2.04 -16.45
C ILE A 106 -0.67 -3.15 -15.52
N TYR A 107 -0.62 -4.41 -15.96
CA TYR A 107 -0.94 -5.56 -15.12
C TYR A 107 -0.02 -5.63 -13.90
N GLY A 108 1.30 -5.50 -14.10
CA GLY A 108 2.28 -5.49 -13.01
C GLY A 108 2.03 -4.39 -11.97
N LEU A 109 1.70 -3.17 -12.43
CA LEU A 109 1.32 -2.06 -11.54
C LEU A 109 0.04 -2.35 -10.76
N THR A 110 -0.94 -3.04 -11.36
CA THR A 110 -2.20 -3.40 -10.71
C THR A 110 -1.97 -4.38 -9.57
N VAL A 111 -1.13 -5.38 -9.82
CA VAL A 111 -0.73 -6.37 -8.82
C VAL A 111 0.05 -5.70 -7.69
N PHE A 112 1.01 -4.83 -8.03
CA PHE A 112 1.76 -4.05 -7.04
C PHE A 112 0.85 -3.22 -6.13
N TYR A 113 -0.12 -2.51 -6.71
CA TYR A 113 -1.09 -1.72 -5.95
C TYR A 113 -1.93 -2.61 -5.00
N SER A 114 -2.34 -3.78 -5.49
CA SER A 114 -3.09 -4.75 -4.68
C SER A 114 -2.29 -5.20 -3.46
N PHE A 115 -0.98 -5.45 -3.63
CA PHE A 115 -0.09 -5.77 -2.51
C PHE A 115 0.05 -4.61 -1.52
N MET A 116 0.09 -3.36 -1.97
CA MET A 116 0.12 -2.20 -1.06
C MET A 116 -1.13 -2.15 -0.17
N ILE A 117 -2.32 -2.36 -0.72
CA ILE A 117 -3.56 -2.39 0.08
C ILE A 117 -3.60 -3.59 1.03
N MET A 118 -3.11 -4.75 0.60
CA MET A 118 -3.01 -5.93 1.46
C MET A 118 -2.06 -5.69 2.63
N LEU A 119 -0.92 -5.01 2.40
CA LEU A 119 -0.01 -4.59 3.46
C LEU A 119 -0.70 -3.64 4.45
N LEU A 120 -1.54 -2.70 3.96
CA LEU A 120 -2.34 -1.85 4.86
C LEU A 120 -3.27 -2.67 5.76
N PHE A 121 -3.88 -3.73 5.25
CA PHE A 121 -4.75 -4.61 6.04
C PHE A 121 -3.96 -5.38 7.12
N MET A 122 -2.71 -5.73 6.83
CA MET A 122 -1.80 -6.38 7.77
C MET A 122 -1.27 -5.44 8.87
N THR A 123 -1.58 -4.14 8.83
CA THR A 123 -1.21 -3.20 9.93
C THR A 123 -2.04 -3.43 11.20
N PHE A 124 -3.06 -4.29 11.16
CA PHE A 124 -3.97 -4.63 12.27
C PHE A 124 -4.59 -3.42 13.00
N ASN A 125 -4.57 -2.24 12.40
CA ASN A 125 -5.14 -1.03 12.99
C ASN A 125 -6.60 -0.84 12.56
N VAL A 126 -7.53 -0.84 13.51
CA VAL A 126 -8.97 -0.78 13.23
C VAL A 126 -9.36 0.44 12.39
N TRP A 127 -8.73 1.60 12.61
CA TRP A 127 -9.04 2.83 11.88
C TRP A 127 -8.62 2.77 10.42
N VAL A 128 -7.48 2.12 10.15
CA VAL A 128 -7.01 1.84 8.78
C VAL A 128 -7.96 0.87 8.09
N MET A 129 -8.36 -0.22 8.76
CA MET A 129 -9.29 -1.21 8.22
C MET A 129 -10.64 -0.60 7.82
N ILE A 130 -11.19 0.25 8.68
CA ILE A 130 -12.44 0.97 8.41
C ILE A 130 -12.27 1.90 7.21
N SER A 131 -11.15 2.62 7.14
CA SER A 131 -10.85 3.53 6.02
C SER A 131 -10.75 2.79 4.69
N VAL A 132 -10.06 1.65 4.67
CA VAL A 132 -9.95 0.80 3.47
C VAL A 132 -11.31 0.28 3.03
N THR A 133 -12.10 -0.24 3.98
CA THR A 133 -13.44 -0.78 3.69
C THR A 133 -14.38 0.31 3.18
N PHE A 134 -14.38 1.48 3.82
CA PHE A 134 -15.18 2.62 3.40
C PHE A 134 -14.79 3.11 2.00
N GLY A 135 -13.49 3.24 1.72
CA GLY A 135 -13.02 3.63 0.40
C GLY A 135 -13.32 2.58 -0.68
N ALA A 136 -13.30 1.29 -0.36
CA ALA A 136 -13.75 0.23 -1.26
C ALA A 136 -15.26 0.32 -1.56
N ILE A 137 -16.10 0.58 -0.56
CA ILE A 137 -17.55 0.78 -0.73
C ILE A 137 -17.81 1.98 -1.63
N VAL A 138 -17.21 3.13 -1.31
CA VAL A 138 -17.38 4.38 -2.08
C VAL A 138 -16.82 4.22 -3.49
N GLY A 139 -15.64 3.62 -3.65
CA GLY A 139 -15.03 3.36 -4.95
C GLY A 139 -15.90 2.44 -5.81
N HIS A 140 -16.44 1.37 -5.22
CA HIS A 140 -17.37 0.50 -5.91
C HIS A 140 -18.62 1.28 -6.33
N PHE A 141 -19.23 2.07 -5.45
CA PHE A 141 -20.42 2.86 -5.75
C PHE A 141 -20.19 3.86 -6.90
N LEU A 142 -19.12 4.67 -6.82
CA LEU A 142 -18.83 5.69 -7.84
C LEU A 142 -18.53 5.11 -9.21
N PHE A 143 -17.87 3.95 -9.27
CA PHE A 143 -17.44 3.38 -10.52
C PHE A 143 -18.32 2.21 -10.99
N SER A 144 -19.27 1.71 -10.20
CA SER A 144 -20.17 0.58 -10.56
C SER A 144 -20.96 0.87 -11.84
N ASP A 145 -21.43 2.11 -12.01
CA ASP A 145 -22.39 2.49 -13.06
C ASP A 145 -21.81 2.66 -14.47
N ASN A 146 -20.49 2.53 -14.67
CA ASN A 146 -19.88 2.61 -16.01
C ASN A 146 -20.18 1.41 -16.92
N ARG A 147 -21.15 0.55 -16.57
CA ARG A 147 -21.76 -0.47 -17.45
C ARG A 147 -23.28 -0.33 -17.61
N THR A 148 -23.91 0.73 -17.11
CA THR A 148 -25.37 0.93 -17.16
C THR A 148 -25.77 2.20 -17.92
N SER A 149 -25.04 2.59 -18.97
CA SER A 149 -25.45 3.68 -19.87
C SER A 149 -24.99 3.44 -21.32
N GLY A 150 -24.97 2.19 -21.79
CA GLY A 150 -24.61 1.95 -23.19
C GLY A 150 -24.70 0.55 -23.79
N GLN A 151 -24.88 -0.53 -23.02
CA GLN A 151 -25.02 -1.87 -23.63
C GLN A 151 -26.07 -2.75 -22.94
N SER A 152 -27.32 -2.46 -23.27
CA SER A 152 -28.38 -3.41 -23.64
C SER A 152 -29.67 -2.57 -23.67
N LEU A 153 -30.07 -2.05 -24.83
CA LEU A 153 -31.08 -2.67 -25.68
C LEU A 153 -30.90 -2.21 -27.13
N ALA A 154 -30.21 -3.00 -27.94
CA ALA A 154 -30.47 -3.07 -29.38
C ALA A 154 -29.90 -4.39 -29.89
N CYS A 155 -30.70 -5.45 -29.78
CA CYS A 155 -30.59 -6.58 -30.67
C CYS A 155 -30.91 -6.10 -32.09
N HIS A 156 -29.93 -6.11 -32.99
CA HIS A 156 -30.15 -6.29 -34.43
C HIS A 156 -28.87 -6.79 -35.10
#